data_AF-A0A973ENU9-F1
#
_entry.id   AF-A0A973ENU9-F1
#
_cell.length_a   1.000
_cell.length_b   1.000
_cell.length_c   1.000
_cell.angle_alpha   90.00
_cell.angle_beta   90.00
_cell.angle_gamma   90.00
#
_symmetry.space_group_name_H-M   'P 1'
#
loop_
_entity.id
_entity.type
_entity.pdbx_description
1 polymer ?
#
loop_
_entity_poly.entity_id
_entity_poly.type
_entity_poly.pdbx_seq_one_letter_code
_entity_poly.pdbx_strand_id
1 'polypeptide(L)'
;MDTEGRSFSALVKEMRRQLALSQEDLARQLGVSYATVNRWENGQSVPSKLAKAQLKSFCEKMIERGKLTLSANMRDFADLGSDQD
;
A
#
# COMPACT_ATOMS: atom_id res chain seq x y z
N MET A 1 -9.09 -13.42 -18.46
CA MET A 1 -8.59 -14.20 -17.30
C MET A 1 -8.28 -13.15 -16.25
N ASP A 2 -9.28 -12.66 -15.53
CA ASP A 2 -9.17 -11.41 -14.77
C ASP A 2 -9.99 -11.49 -13.49
N THR A 3 -9.78 -12.54 -12.70
CA THR A 3 -10.49 -12.71 -11.43
C THR A 3 -9.63 -13.50 -10.46
N GLU A 4 -8.83 -12.83 -9.63
CA GLU A 4 -8.30 -13.37 -8.37
C GLU A 4 -7.70 -12.22 -7.53
N GLY A 5 -7.91 -12.25 -6.21
CA GLY A 5 -7.85 -11.10 -5.31
C GLY A 5 -6.64 -10.17 -5.50
N ARG A 6 -6.91 -8.85 -5.60
CA ARG A 6 -5.87 -7.82 -5.71
C ARG A 6 -4.96 -7.89 -4.47
N SER A 7 -3.76 -8.45 -4.66
CA SER A 7 -2.76 -8.65 -3.63
C SER A 7 -2.18 -7.31 -3.14
N PHE A 8 -1.58 -7.30 -1.95
CA PHE A 8 -0.94 -6.11 -1.36
C PHE A 8 0.05 -5.43 -2.33
N SER A 9 0.76 -6.22 -3.13
CA SER A 9 1.70 -5.73 -4.15
C SER A 9 1.01 -4.87 -5.21
N ALA A 10 -0.18 -5.29 -5.68
CA ALA A 10 -0.99 -4.55 -6.63
C ALA A 10 -1.51 -3.23 -6.03
N LEU A 11 -1.91 -3.24 -4.75
CA LEU A 11 -2.34 -2.04 -4.03
C LEU A 11 -1.21 -1.00 -3.95
N VAL A 12 -0.03 -1.41 -3.47
CA VAL A 12 1.12 -0.50 -3.33
C VAL A 12 1.46 0.13 -4.68
N LYS A 13 1.48 -0.67 -5.75
CA LYS A 13 1.79 -0.23 -7.11
C LYS A 13 0.74 0.73 -7.67
N GLU A 14 -0.54 0.44 -7.45
CA GLU A 14 -1.65 1.29 -7.90
C GLU A 14 -1.65 2.64 -7.19
N MET A 15 -1.56 2.62 -5.87
CA MET A 15 -1.48 3.83 -5.05
C MET A 15 -0.31 4.71 -5.49
N ARG A 16 0.86 4.10 -5.72
CA ARG A 16 2.05 4.81 -6.17
C ARG A 16 1.83 5.49 -7.53
N ARG A 17 1.20 4.78 -8.46
CA ARG A 17 0.89 5.29 -9.81
C ARG A 17 -0.11 6.45 -9.76
N GLN A 18 -1.18 6.35 -8.97
CA GLN A 18 -2.15 7.44 -8.82
C GLN A 18 -1.51 8.70 -8.24
N LEU A 19 -0.58 8.54 -7.30
CA LEU A 19 0.14 9.65 -6.68
C LEU A 19 1.34 10.15 -7.51
N ALA A 20 1.60 9.55 -8.68
CA ALA A 20 2.74 9.83 -9.54
C ALA A 20 4.10 9.75 -8.80
N LEU A 21 4.22 8.83 -7.84
CA LEU A 21 5.43 8.65 -7.03
C LEU A 21 6.38 7.63 -7.67
N SER A 22 7.69 7.81 -7.50
CA SER A 22 8.64 6.73 -7.68
C SER A 22 8.58 5.75 -6.49
N GLN A 23 9.19 4.56 -6.64
CA GLN A 23 9.32 3.62 -5.52
C GLN A 23 10.15 4.23 -4.39
N GLU A 24 11.15 5.07 -4.71
CA GLU A 24 11.95 5.80 -3.72
C GLU A 24 11.13 6.86 -3.00
N ASP A 25 10.31 7.64 -3.72
CA ASP A 25 9.48 8.67 -3.09
C ASP A 25 8.47 8.02 -2.15
N LEU A 26 7.86 6.91 -2.55
CA LEU A 26 6.99 6.15 -1.68
C LEU A 26 7.74 5.62 -0.43
N ALA A 27 8.95 5.09 -0.62
CA ALA A 27 9.76 4.62 0.48
C ALA A 27 10.07 5.74 1.49
N ARG A 28 10.42 6.94 1.00
CA ARG A 28 10.64 8.13 1.84
C ARG A 28 9.38 8.53 2.61
N GLN A 29 8.21 8.53 1.96
CA GLN A 29 6.94 8.86 2.61
C GLN A 29 6.53 7.86 3.69
N LEU A 30 6.88 6.58 3.51
CA LEU A 30 6.59 5.51 4.46
C LEU A 30 7.70 5.30 5.51
N GLY A 31 8.85 5.98 5.38
CA GLY A 31 10.00 5.80 6.27
C GLY A 31 10.65 4.42 6.15
N VAL A 32 10.63 3.81 4.97
CA VAL A 32 11.25 2.52 4.67
C VAL A 32 12.30 2.66 3.57
N SER A 33 13.06 1.60 3.31
CA SER A 33 14.02 1.58 2.20
C SER A 33 13.33 1.36 0.85
N TYR A 34 13.95 1.85 -0.23
CA TYR A 34 13.55 1.53 -1.61
C TYR A 34 13.41 0.01 -1.83
N ALA A 35 14.39 -0.77 -1.34
CA ALA A 35 14.39 -2.22 -1.48
C ALA A 35 13.16 -2.86 -0.82
N THR A 36 12.66 -2.29 0.28
CA THR A 36 11.44 -2.73 0.95
C THR A 36 10.22 -2.55 0.04
N VAL A 37 10.04 -1.36 -0.54
CA VAL A 37 8.93 -1.08 -1.47
C VAL A 37 9.03 -1.95 -2.73
N ASN A 38 10.23 -2.11 -3.28
CA ASN A 38 10.44 -2.96 -4.45
C ASN A 38 10.05 -4.42 -4.18
N ARG A 39 10.40 -4.97 -3.01
CA ARG A 39 10.00 -6.34 -2.63
C ARG A 39 8.49 -6.45 -2.45
N TRP A 40 7.84 -5.46 -1.86
CA TRP A 40 6.38 -5.44 -1.73
C TRP A 40 5.68 -5.42 -3.08
N GLU A 41 6.08 -4.54 -4.00
CA GLU A 41 5.47 -4.45 -5.34
C GLU A 41 5.68 -5.71 -6.20
N ASN A 42 6.74 -6.47 -5.92
CA ASN A 42 7.03 -7.74 -6.59
C ASN A 42 6.54 -8.97 -5.81
N GLY A 43 5.84 -8.80 -4.68
CA GLY A 43 5.33 -9.90 -3.86
C GLY A 43 6.41 -10.75 -3.17
N GLN A 44 7.65 -10.25 -3.09
CA GLN A 44 8.80 -10.94 -2.51
C GLN A 44 8.83 -10.88 -0.97
N SER A 45 8.06 -9.97 -0.37
CA SER A 45 7.91 -9.90 1.08
C SER A 45 6.54 -9.39 1.49
N VAL A 46 6.10 -9.81 2.68
CA VAL A 46 4.90 -9.31 3.33
C VAL A 46 5.30 -8.12 4.21
N PRO A 47 4.58 -6.98 4.17
CA PRO A 47 4.82 -5.85 5.07
C PRO A 47 4.60 -6.26 6.54
N SER A 48 5.43 -5.71 7.43
CA SER A 48 5.23 -5.85 8.87
C SER A 48 3.96 -5.14 9.34
N LYS A 49 3.48 -5.44 10.54
CA LYS A 49 2.32 -4.74 11.16
C LYS A 49 2.53 -3.22 11.15
N LEU A 50 3.74 -2.75 11.47
CA LEU A 50 4.11 -1.33 11.43
C LEU A 50 4.01 -0.74 10.01
N ALA A 51 4.57 -1.43 9.01
CA ALA A 51 4.53 -0.98 7.63
C ALA A 51 3.10 -0.92 7.08
N LYS A 52 2.24 -1.89 7.42
CA LYS A 52 0.81 -1.87 7.09
C LYS A 52 0.12 -0.64 7.69
N ALA A 53 0.38 -0.34 8.97
CA ALA A 53 -0.19 0.82 9.64
C ALA A 53 0.27 2.15 9.01
N GLN A 54 1.56 2.27 8.67
CA GLN A 54 2.09 3.43 7.96
C GLN A 54 1.45 3.61 6.59
N LEU A 55 1.31 2.53 5.82
CA LEU A 55 0.65 2.58 4.51
C LEU A 55 -0.83 2.97 4.64
N LYS A 56 -1.55 2.41 5.62
CA LYS A 56 -2.94 2.77 5.90
C LYS A 56 -3.07 4.27 6.20
N SER A 57 -2.29 4.79 7.15
CA SER A 57 -2.31 6.22 7.50
C SER A 57 -1.95 7.11 6.30
N PHE A 58 -0.99 6.67 5.47
CA PHE A 58 -0.62 7.39 4.27
C PHE A 58 -1.76 7.42 3.24
N CYS A 59 -2.41 6.29 3.00
CA CYS A 59 -3.57 6.20 2.10
C CYS A 59 -4.73 7.08 2.58
N GLU A 60 -5.08 7.02 3.87
CA GLU A 60 -6.13 7.86 4.46
C GLU A 60 -5.86 9.35 4.23
N LYS A 61 -4.64 9.81 4.55
CA LYS A 61 -4.21 11.20 4.31
C LYS A 61 -4.30 11.61 2.84
N MET A 62 -3.99 10.72 1.91
CA MET A 62 -4.04 11.03 0.48
C MET A 62 -5.47 11.02 -0.07
N ILE A 63 -6.36 10.19 0.49
CA ILE A 63 -7.79 10.19 0.18
C ILE A 63 -8.45 11.48 0.70
N GLU A 64 -8.15 11.89 1.93
CA GLU A 64 -8.64 13.15 2.51
C GLU A 64 -8.21 14.37 1.67
N ARG A 65 -7.02 14.30 1.07
CA ARG A 65 -6.50 15.32 0.15
C ARG A 65 -7.08 15.25 -1.27
N GLY A 66 -7.93 14.25 -1.56
CA GLY A 66 -8.47 14.00 -2.89
C GLY A 66 -7.44 13.55 -3.93
N LYS A 67 -6.24 13.14 -3.50
CA LYS A 67 -5.13 12.73 -4.38
C LYS A 67 -5.14 11.23 -4.70
N LEU A 68 -5.81 10.43 -3.87
CA LEU A 68 -5.88 8.98 -4.01
C LEU A 68 -7.34 8.54 -4.02
N THR A 69 -7.72 7.70 -5.00
CA THR A 69 -9.05 7.08 -5.06
C THR A 69 -8.89 5.58 -4.99
N LEU A 70 -9.26 4.99 -3.85
CA LEU A 70 -9.30 3.54 -3.68
C LEU A 70 -10.71 3.02 -4.02
N SER A 71 -10.83 2.07 -4.95
CA SER A 71 -12.11 1.42 -5.22
C SER A 71 -12.61 0.71 -3.96
N ALA A 72 -13.91 0.75 -3.68
CA ALA A 72 -14.54 0.29 -2.43
C ALA A 72 -14.03 -1.08 -1.92
N ASN A 73 -13.68 -2.02 -2.82
CA ASN A 73 -13.12 -3.35 -2.52
C ASN A 73 -11.71 -3.33 -1.87
N MET A 74 -11.11 -2.15 -1.68
CA MET A 74 -9.76 -1.96 -1.13
C MET A 74 -9.79 -1.37 0.29
N ARG A 75 -10.97 -0.95 0.77
CA ARG A 75 -11.14 -0.43 2.14
C ARG A 75 -10.91 -1.52 3.19
N ASP A 76 -11.19 -2.78 2.85
CA ASP A 76 -11.01 -3.93 3.75
C ASP A 76 -9.52 -4.23 4.05
N PHE A 77 -8.59 -3.82 3.18
CA PHE A 77 -7.15 -3.94 3.46
C PHE A 77 -6.71 -3.04 4.63
N ALA A 78 -7.47 -1.98 4.94
CA ALA A 78 -7.27 -1.14 6.10
C ALA A 78 -7.69 -1.84 7.41
N ASP A 79 -8.35 -3.00 7.34
CA ASP A 79 -8.74 -3.83 8.47
C ASP A 79 -7.79 -5.02 8.72
N LEU A 80 -6.63 -5.08 8.04
CA LEU A 80 -5.56 -6.06 8.32
C LEU A 80 -4.81 -5.77 9.65
N GLY A 81 -5.53 -5.27 10.65
CA GLY A 81 -5.06 -4.85 11.96
C GLY A 81 -5.76 -5.51 13.14
N SER A 82 -6.60 -6.53 12.92
CA SER A 82 -7.24 -7.26 14.02
C SER A 82 -6.94 -8.76 13.87
N ASP A 83 -6.18 -9.28 14.82
CA ASP A 83 -6.00 -10.71 15.14
C ASP A 83 -5.31 -11.63 14.12
N GLN A 84 -4.02 -11.86 14.37
CA GLN A 84 -3.54 -13.17 14.81
C GLN A 84 -2.18 -13.01 15.49
N ASP A 85 -2.15 -13.38 16.77
CA ASP A 85 -0.97 -13.88 17.50
C ASP A 85 -0.80 -15.37 17.13
#